data_AF-A0A7C4ZVQ4-F1
#
_entry.id   AF-A0A7C4ZVQ4-F1
#
_cell.length_a   1.000
_cell.length_b   1.000
_cell.length_c   1.000
_cell.angle_alpha   90.00
_cell.angle_beta   90.00
_cell.angle_gamma   90.00
#
_symmetry.space_group_name_H-M   'P 1'
#
loop_
_entity.id
_entity.type
_entity.pdbx_description
1 polymer ?
#
loop_
_entity_poly.entity_id
_entity_poly.type
_entity_poly.pdbx_seq_one_letter_code
_entity_poly.pdbx_strand_id
1 'polypeptide(L)'
;MVHLQSYIFVLWAEQFEEVAAVIFVTELRRAGLRVKVVGLSPRPICGCHGLALVPDLSLDQALALATQVVCLIIPQGAGGLNPLNYEPRLGKLFEQAGQNGASIVTGSADQLTVKGSRILVYSQYEDLVGYVRKLARVLQGSSQHASDQIVEGVNS
;
A
#
# COMPACT_ATOMS: atom_id res chain seq x y z
N MET A 1 6.40 -23.76 10.48
CA MET A 1 6.50 -22.94 9.25
C MET A 1 5.82 -21.61 9.54
N VAL A 2 6.51 -20.49 9.31
CA VAL A 2 5.99 -19.15 9.56
C VAL A 2 4.89 -18.88 8.54
N HIS A 3 3.66 -18.59 8.97
CA HIS A 3 2.67 -17.98 8.06
C HIS A 3 3.36 -16.78 7.41
N LEU A 4 3.54 -16.77 6.08
CA LEU A 4 4.03 -15.56 5.41
C LEU A 4 2.97 -14.49 5.62
N GLN A 5 3.23 -13.59 6.56
CA GLN A 5 2.28 -12.56 6.94
C GLN A 5 2.34 -11.44 5.90
N SER A 6 1.27 -11.28 5.13
CA SER A 6 1.17 -10.26 4.09
C SER A 6 1.18 -8.84 4.65
N TYR A 7 1.84 -7.92 3.94
CA TYR A 7 1.87 -6.49 4.26
C TYR A 7 1.04 -5.67 3.28
N ILE A 8 0.48 -4.58 3.82
CA ILE A 8 -0.06 -3.47 3.05
C ILE A 8 0.88 -2.29 3.24
N PHE A 9 1.41 -1.74 2.17
CA PHE A 9 2.23 -0.55 2.23
C PHE A 9 1.40 0.67 1.88
N VAL A 10 1.48 1.72 2.70
CA VAL A 10 1.02 3.06 2.36
C VAL A 10 2.27 3.89 2.10
N LEU A 11 2.59 4.06 0.82
CA LEU A 11 3.81 4.69 0.34
C LEU A 11 3.54 6.16 0.04
N TRP A 12 4.31 7.05 0.67
CA TRP A 12 4.24 8.48 0.42
C TRP A 12 5.60 9.17 0.42
N ALA A 13 5.60 10.37 -0.15
CA ALA A 13 6.70 11.33 -0.14
C ALA A 13 6.14 12.71 0.19
N GLU A 14 6.97 13.74 0.16
CA GLU A 14 6.53 15.14 0.35
C GLU A 14 5.30 15.45 -0.52
N GLN A 15 4.41 16.32 -0.02
CA GLN A 15 3.18 16.73 -0.71
C GLN A 15 2.14 15.61 -0.91
N PHE A 16 2.14 14.57 -0.07
CA PHE A 16 1.10 13.54 -0.10
C PHE A 16 -0.29 14.08 0.29
N GLU A 17 -1.34 13.38 -0.12
CA GLU A 17 -2.72 13.70 0.28
C GLU A 17 -3.00 13.20 1.69
N GLU A 18 -3.19 14.15 2.60
CA GLU A 18 -3.21 13.92 4.04
C GLU A 18 -4.43 13.12 4.48
N VAL A 19 -5.61 13.45 3.95
CA VAL A 19 -6.87 12.83 4.35
C VAL A 19 -6.87 11.35 3.96
N ALA A 20 -6.49 11.04 2.72
CA ALA A 20 -6.39 9.69 2.22
C ALA A 20 -5.32 8.90 2.97
N ALA A 21 -4.12 9.44 3.17
CA ALA A 21 -3.07 8.77 3.91
C ALA A 21 -3.55 8.35 5.31
N VAL A 22 -4.16 9.28 6.05
CA VAL A 22 -4.66 9.00 7.41
C VAL A 22 -5.81 8.00 7.38
N ILE A 23 -6.78 8.12 6.46
CA ILE A 23 -7.93 7.21 6.38
C ILE A 23 -7.48 5.79 6.02
N PHE A 24 -6.64 5.62 5.00
CA PHE A 24 -6.12 4.30 4.61
C PHE A 24 -5.36 3.65 5.77
N VAL A 25 -4.44 4.38 6.41
CA VAL A 25 -3.67 3.83 7.53
C VAL A 25 -4.57 3.43 8.69
N THR A 26 -5.48 4.33 9.10
CA THR A 26 -6.30 4.12 10.30
C THR A 26 -7.34 3.02 10.11
N GLU A 27 -8.11 3.03 9.03
CA GLU A 27 -9.18 2.06 8.82
C GLU A 27 -8.64 0.65 8.52
N LEU A 28 -7.55 0.52 7.75
CA LEU A 28 -6.95 -0.79 7.49
C LEU A 28 -6.29 -1.37 8.76
N ARG A 29 -5.63 -0.55 9.58
CA ARG A 29 -5.11 -1.01 10.89
C ARG A 29 -6.24 -1.38 11.85
N ARG A 30 -7.35 -0.63 11.88
CA ARG A 30 -8.55 -0.98 12.67
C ARG A 30 -9.17 -2.31 12.24
N ALA A 31 -9.06 -2.65 10.96
CA ALA A 31 -9.46 -3.97 10.45
C ALA A 31 -8.45 -5.10 10.78
N GLY A 32 -7.39 -4.83 11.55
CA GLY A 32 -6.38 -5.82 11.94
C GLY A 32 -5.39 -6.18 10.84
N LEU A 33 -5.36 -5.44 9.72
CA LEU A 33 -4.42 -5.68 8.64
C LEU A 33 -3.03 -5.12 8.99
N ARG A 34 -1.98 -5.79 8.50
CA ARG A 34 -0.58 -5.41 8.75
C ARG A 34 -0.15 -4.28 7.82
N VAL A 35 -0.52 -3.06 8.20
CA VAL A 35 -0.19 -1.84 7.45
C VAL A 35 1.17 -1.29 7.88
N LYS A 36 2.04 -1.02 6.90
CA LYS A 36 3.27 -0.26 7.08
C LYS A 36 3.22 1.03 6.28
N VAL A 37 3.43 2.12 6.98
CA VAL A 37 3.71 3.42 6.38
C VAL A 37 5.15 3.41 5.86
N VAL A 38 5.32 3.70 4.58
CA VAL A 38 6.62 3.70 3.92
C VAL A 38 6.94 5.11 3.42
N GLY A 39 8.06 5.65 3.90
CA GLY A 39 8.61 6.92 3.44
C GLY A 39 9.93 6.71 2.69
N LEU A 40 10.30 7.66 1.82
CA LEU A 40 11.59 7.63 1.12
C LEU A 40 12.81 7.72 2.06
N SER A 41 12.59 8.24 3.27
CA SER A 41 13.57 8.35 4.36
C SER A 41 12.86 8.10 5.71
N PRO A 42 13.59 7.89 6.82
CA PRO A 42 12.98 7.70 8.14
C PRO A 42 12.52 9.00 8.82
N ARG A 43 12.70 10.16 8.16
CA ARG A 43 12.34 11.46 8.73
C ARG A 43 10.83 11.72 8.62
N PRO A 44 10.27 12.63 9.43
CA PRO A 44 8.92 13.15 9.18
C PRO A 44 8.81 13.67 7.75
N ILE A 45 7.69 13.40 7.10
CA ILE A 45 7.35 13.84 5.74
C ILE A 45 6.11 14.73 5.84
N CYS A 46 6.12 15.88 5.18
CA CYS A 46 5.00 16.81 5.19
C CYS A 46 4.01 16.53 4.05
N GLY A 47 2.72 16.50 4.39
CA GLY A 47 1.63 16.49 3.42
C GLY A 47 1.39 17.87 2.81
N CYS A 48 0.47 17.92 1.85
CA CYS A 48 0.20 19.13 1.08
C CYS A 48 -0.35 20.33 1.87
N HIS A 49 -0.83 20.13 3.11
CA HIS A 49 -1.31 21.19 4.00
C HIS A 49 -0.52 21.26 5.33
N GLY A 50 0.64 20.60 5.39
CA GLY A 50 1.57 20.70 6.52
C GLY A 50 1.41 19.64 7.61
N LEU A 51 0.55 18.64 7.45
CA LEU A 51 0.52 17.49 8.35
C LEU A 51 1.81 16.68 8.18
N ALA A 52 2.63 16.63 9.23
CA ALA A 52 3.85 15.84 9.24
C ALA A 52 3.60 14.46 9.85
N LEU A 53 3.90 13.40 9.10
CA LEU A 53 3.81 12.02 9.57
C LEU A 53 5.18 11.35 9.55
N VAL A 54 5.45 10.53 10.57
CA VAL A 54 6.66 9.70 10.66
C VAL A 54 6.37 8.35 10.01
N PRO A 55 7.20 7.87 9.08
CA PRO A 55 7.00 6.56 8.48
C PRO A 55 7.37 5.43 9.45
N ASP A 56 6.70 4.28 9.33
CA ASP A 56 7.09 3.08 10.08
C ASP A 56 8.39 2.50 9.52
N LEU A 57 8.57 2.59 8.20
CA LEU A 57 9.69 2.05 7.45
C LEU A 57 10.27 3.08 6.48
N SER A 58 11.59 3.11 6.38
CA SER A 58 12.24 3.69 5.20
C SER A 58 12.01 2.82 3.96
N LEU A 59 12.24 3.37 2.77
CA LEU A 59 12.15 2.61 1.52
C LEU A 59 13.09 1.39 1.51
N ASP A 60 14.29 1.50 2.08
CA ASP A 60 15.24 0.38 2.15
C ASP A 60 14.70 -0.77 3.02
N GLN A 61 14.06 -0.42 4.15
CA GLN A 61 13.41 -1.41 5.01
C GLN A 61 12.18 -2.02 4.36
N ALA A 62 11.41 -1.23 3.60
CA ALA A 62 10.26 -1.71 2.84
C ALA A 62 10.67 -2.68 1.73
N LEU A 63 11.79 -2.43 1.03
CA LEU A 63 12.33 -3.32 0.00
C LEU A 63 12.70 -4.71 0.56
N ALA A 64 13.21 -4.78 1.79
CA ALA A 64 13.49 -6.05 2.46
C ALA A 64 12.24 -6.90 2.73
N LEU A 65 11.05 -6.28 2.71
CA LEU A 65 9.75 -6.91 2.96
C LEU A 65 8.88 -7.00 1.69
N ALA A 66 9.39 -6.53 0.54
CA ALA A 66 8.58 -6.34 -0.68
C ALA A 66 7.95 -7.64 -1.21
N THR A 67 8.59 -8.80 -1.00
CA THR A 67 8.05 -10.12 -1.40
C THR A 67 6.78 -10.53 -0.66
N GLN A 68 6.45 -9.85 0.44
CA GLN A 68 5.27 -10.11 1.26
C GLN A 68 4.16 -9.07 1.03
N VAL A 69 4.33 -8.13 0.10
CA VAL A 69 3.36 -7.06 -0.15
C VAL A 69 2.23 -7.55 -1.04
N VAL A 70 0.99 -7.39 -0.59
CA VAL A 70 -0.23 -7.72 -1.35
C VAL A 70 -1.02 -6.50 -1.79
N CYS A 71 -0.73 -5.33 -1.22
CA CYS A 71 -1.36 -4.08 -1.58
C CYS A 71 -0.40 -2.92 -1.35
N LEU A 72 -0.27 -2.04 -2.35
CA LEU A 72 0.49 -0.80 -2.28
C LEU A 72 -0.45 0.37 -2.52
N ILE A 73 -0.59 1.23 -1.52
CA ILE A 73 -1.47 2.40 -1.53
C ILE A 73 -0.58 3.63 -1.68
N ILE A 74 -0.91 4.52 -2.61
CA ILE A 74 -0.18 5.74 -2.88
C ILE A 74 -1.13 6.93 -2.76
N PRO A 75 -1.14 7.62 -1.59
CA PRO A 75 -1.94 8.81 -1.38
C PRO A 75 -1.41 9.98 -2.21
N GLN A 76 -1.93 10.15 -3.43
CA GLN A 76 -1.48 11.19 -4.35
C GLN A 76 -2.01 12.57 -3.93
N GLY A 77 -1.14 13.46 -3.51
CA GLY A 77 -1.50 14.87 -3.29
C GLY A 77 -1.46 15.68 -4.59
N ALA A 78 -1.67 16.99 -4.46
CA ALA A 78 -1.76 17.91 -5.60
C ALA A 78 -0.50 17.93 -6.50
N GLY A 79 0.66 17.54 -5.97
CA GLY A 79 1.92 17.42 -6.72
C GLY A 79 2.06 16.14 -7.55
N GLY A 80 1.07 15.24 -7.52
CA GLY A 80 1.10 13.95 -8.21
C GLY A 80 2.20 13.01 -7.67
N LEU A 81 2.71 12.13 -8.53
CA LEU A 81 3.79 11.19 -8.19
C LEU A 81 5.20 11.79 -8.33
N ASN A 82 5.34 13.10 -8.58
CA ASN A 82 6.63 13.70 -8.92
C ASN A 82 7.78 13.32 -7.97
N PRO A 83 7.65 13.45 -6.64
CA PRO A 83 8.74 13.05 -5.73
C PRO A 83 9.07 11.54 -5.80
N LEU A 84 8.08 10.71 -6.09
CA LEU A 84 8.26 9.26 -6.26
C LEU A 84 8.90 8.93 -7.62
N ASN A 85 8.58 9.66 -8.69
CA ASN A 85 9.14 9.46 -10.03
C ASN A 85 10.67 9.69 -10.06
N TYR A 86 11.20 10.50 -9.16
CA TYR A 86 12.64 10.76 -9.05
C TYR A 86 13.38 9.78 -8.13
N GLU A 87 12.70 8.80 -7.53
CA GLU A 87 13.32 7.81 -6.66
C GLU A 87 13.61 6.49 -7.43
N PRO A 88 14.87 6.23 -7.84
CA PRO A 88 15.20 5.07 -8.66
C PRO A 88 14.95 3.72 -7.95
N ARG A 89 14.93 3.70 -6.61
CA ARG A 89 14.69 2.46 -5.84
C ARG A 89 13.24 1.97 -5.92
N LEU A 90 12.28 2.83 -6.25
CA LEU A 90 10.86 2.45 -6.33
C LEU A 90 10.57 1.47 -7.47
N GLY A 91 11.38 1.48 -8.53
CA GLY A 91 11.25 0.50 -9.61
C GLY A 91 11.28 -0.94 -9.09
N LYS A 92 12.16 -1.24 -8.13
CA LYS A 92 12.26 -2.57 -7.50
C LYS A 92 11.02 -2.91 -6.68
N LEU A 93 10.46 -1.93 -5.96
CA LEU A 93 9.26 -2.14 -5.17
C LEU A 93 8.05 -2.42 -6.06
N PHE A 94 7.89 -1.66 -7.15
CA PHE A 94 6.80 -1.87 -8.12
C PHE A 94 6.96 -3.18 -8.89
N GLU A 95 8.17 -3.52 -9.31
CA GLU A 95 8.45 -4.81 -9.94
C GLU A 95 8.05 -5.98 -9.01
N GLN A 96 8.47 -5.92 -7.74
CA GLN A 96 8.10 -6.94 -6.76
C GLN A 96 6.59 -6.98 -6.51
N ALA A 97 5.93 -5.83 -6.40
CA ALA A 97 4.48 -5.75 -6.26
C ALA A 97 3.76 -6.41 -7.45
N GLY A 98 4.26 -6.19 -8.67
CA GLY A 98 3.79 -6.83 -9.88
C GLY A 98 3.95 -8.35 -9.87
N GLN A 99 5.12 -8.85 -9.45
CA GLN A 99 5.39 -10.29 -9.31
C GLN A 99 4.47 -10.95 -8.27
N ASN A 100 4.13 -10.24 -7.20
CA ASN A 100 3.22 -10.72 -6.16
C ASN A 100 1.74 -10.69 -6.59
N GLY A 101 1.41 -10.08 -7.73
CA GLY A 101 0.03 -9.77 -8.10
C GLY A 101 -0.64 -8.78 -7.16
N ALA A 102 0.15 -7.94 -6.47
CA ALA A 102 -0.35 -6.98 -5.49
C ALA A 102 -1.29 -5.97 -6.15
N SER A 103 -2.31 -5.53 -5.43
CA SER A 103 -3.14 -4.40 -5.89
C SER A 103 -2.40 -3.08 -5.66
N ILE A 104 -2.49 -2.16 -6.61
CA ILE A 104 -2.04 -0.78 -6.44
C ILE A 104 -3.27 0.10 -6.28
N VAL A 105 -3.30 0.90 -5.22
CA VAL A 105 -4.41 1.80 -4.92
C VAL A 105 -3.91 3.24 -4.98
N THR A 106 -4.53 4.09 -5.80
CA THR A 106 -4.04 5.45 -6.09
C THR A 106 -5.18 6.43 -6.35
N GLY A 107 -4.95 7.73 -6.18
CA GLY A 107 -5.94 8.77 -6.46
C GLY A 107 -6.13 9.06 -7.96
N SER A 108 -5.18 8.66 -8.80
CA SER A 108 -5.25 8.76 -10.26
C SER A 108 -4.55 7.58 -10.94
N ALA A 109 -5.20 7.00 -11.95
CA ALA A 109 -4.65 5.93 -12.79
C ALA A 109 -3.66 6.43 -13.84
N ASP A 110 -3.74 7.70 -14.23
CA ASP A 110 -3.03 8.22 -15.41
C ASP A 110 -1.51 8.29 -15.22
N GLN A 111 -1.03 8.18 -13.98
CA GLN A 111 0.37 8.40 -13.63
C GLN A 111 1.13 7.12 -13.25
N LEU A 112 0.47 5.95 -13.16
CA LEU A 112 1.13 4.74 -12.69
C LEU A 112 0.58 3.45 -13.32
N THR A 113 1.45 2.74 -14.03
CA THR A 113 1.21 1.37 -14.48
C THR A 113 2.24 0.45 -13.83
N VAL A 114 1.78 -0.63 -13.19
CA VAL A 114 2.62 -1.69 -12.63
C VAL A 114 2.21 -3.02 -13.27
N LYS A 115 3.08 -3.60 -14.09
CA LYS A 115 2.80 -4.86 -14.79
C LYS A 115 2.55 -5.98 -13.78
N GLY A 116 1.48 -6.76 -13.97
CA GLY A 116 1.10 -7.85 -13.08
C GLY A 116 0.22 -7.43 -11.89
N SER A 117 0.08 -6.12 -11.65
CA SER A 117 -0.78 -5.60 -10.60
C SER A 117 -2.12 -5.10 -11.13
N ARG A 118 -3.16 -5.22 -10.30
CA ARG A 118 -4.44 -4.55 -10.52
C ARG A 118 -4.36 -3.11 -10.00
N ILE A 119 -4.70 -2.13 -10.83
CA ILE A 119 -4.79 -0.73 -10.41
C ILE A 119 -6.23 -0.43 -9.96
N LEU A 120 -6.37 0.13 -8.76
CA LEU A 120 -7.63 0.56 -8.17
C LEU A 120 -7.53 2.07 -7.92
N VAL A 121 -8.53 2.81 -8.39
CA VAL A 121 -8.59 4.26 -8.20
C VAL A 121 -9.62 4.58 -7.13
N TYR A 122 -9.26 5.45 -6.18
CA TYR A 122 -10.19 6.01 -5.21
C TYR A 122 -10.47 7.48 -5.54
N SER A 123 -11.68 7.94 -5.24
CA SER A 123 -12.03 9.37 -5.30
C SER A 123 -11.92 9.98 -3.92
N GLN A 124 -11.22 11.12 -3.82
CA GLN A 124 -11.13 11.90 -2.59
C GLN A 124 -12.39 12.70 -2.27
N TYR A 125 -13.29 12.87 -3.25
CA TYR A 125 -14.54 13.62 -3.10
C TYR A 125 -15.75 12.74 -2.77
N GLU A 126 -15.53 11.43 -2.61
CA GLU A 126 -16.56 10.44 -2.28
C GLU A 126 -16.32 9.82 -0.90
N ASP A 127 -17.17 8.87 -0.49
CA ASP A 127 -17.06 8.11 0.76
C ASP A 127 -15.79 7.24 0.80
N LEU A 128 -14.65 7.87 1.07
CA LEU A 128 -13.35 7.22 1.15
C LEU A 128 -13.30 6.22 2.31
N VAL A 129 -13.92 6.52 3.45
CA VAL A 129 -13.99 5.59 4.59
C VAL A 129 -14.71 4.30 4.18
N GLY A 130 -15.87 4.42 3.54
CA GLY A 130 -16.61 3.27 3.02
C GLY A 130 -15.85 2.49 1.96
N TYR A 131 -15.12 3.18 1.07
CA TYR A 131 -14.21 2.55 0.12
C TYR A 131 -13.12 1.73 0.83
N VAL A 132 -12.40 2.33 1.79
CA VAL A 132 -11.31 1.65 2.51
C VAL A 132 -11.83 0.45 3.30
N ARG A 133 -13.02 0.54 3.90
CA ARG A 133 -13.65 -0.59 4.59
C ARG A 133 -14.00 -1.73 3.64
N LYS A 134 -14.49 -1.43 2.43
CA LYS A 134 -14.72 -2.45 1.40
C LYS A 134 -13.41 -3.11 0.96
N LEU A 135 -12.37 -2.31 0.73
CA LEU A 135 -11.03 -2.81 0.41
C LEU A 135 -10.49 -3.73 1.52
N ALA A 136 -10.66 -3.35 2.80
CA ALA A 136 -10.22 -4.16 3.93
C ALA A 136 -10.82 -5.57 3.90
N ARG A 137 -12.13 -5.69 3.64
CA ARG A 137 -12.80 -7.00 3.55
C ARG A 137 -12.24 -7.87 2.42
N VAL A 138 -11.95 -7.26 1.27
CA VAL A 138 -11.32 -7.96 0.14
C VAL A 138 -9.94 -8.50 0.54
N LEU A 139 -9.10 -7.64 1.14
CA LEU A 139 -7.74 -8.02 1.55
C LEU A 139 -7.73 -9.09 2.66
N GLN A 140 -8.72 -9.09 3.56
CA GLN A 140 -8.91 -10.15 4.56
C GLN A 140 -9.33 -11.48 3.91
N GLY A 141 -10.28 -11.45 2.97
CA GLY A 141 -10.77 -12.65 2.29
C GLY A 141 -9.70 -13.34 1.43
N SER A 142 -8.85 -12.56 0.75
CA SER A 142 -7.70 -13.10 0.00
C SER A 142 -6.67 -13.81 0.89
N SER A 143 -6.53 -13.38 2.15
CA SER A 143 -5.60 -14.02 3.10
C SER A 143 -6.13 -15.34 3.66
N GLN A 144 -7.45 -15.54 3.70
CA GLN A 144 -8.08 -16.77 4.20
C GLN A 144 -8.04 -17.90 3.17
N HIS A 145 -8.31 -17.62 1.89
CA HIS A 145 -8.25 -18.67 0.85
C HIS A 145 -6.85 -19.25 0.61
N ALA A 146 -5.79 -18.45 0.75
CA ALA A 146 -4.42 -18.97 0.72
C ALA A 146 -4.11 -19.90 1.91
N SER A 147 -4.84 -19.75 3.02
CA SER A 147 -4.69 -20.59 4.21
C SER A 147 -5.46 -21.91 4.07
N ASP A 148 -6.67 -21.87 3.50
CA ASP A 148 -7.54 -23.05 3.35
C ASP A 148 -7.03 -24.04 2.28
N GLN A 149 -6.50 -23.56 1.16
CA GLN A 149 -5.96 -24.44 0.09
C GLN A 149 -4.71 -25.24 0.53
N ILE A 150 -3.99 -24.78 1.55
CA ILE A 150 -2.81 -25.49 2.07
C ILE A 150 -3.23 -26.63 3.02
N VAL A 151 -4.38 -26.51 3.70
CA VAL A 151 -4.87 -27.56 4.61
C VAL A 151 -5.40 -28.76 3.83
N GLU A 152 -6.03 -28.54 2.66
CA GLU A 152 -6.53 -29.64 1.82
C GLU A 152 -5.40 -30.41 1.10
N GLY A 153 -4.23 -29.80 0.88
CA GLY A 153 -3.11 -30.42 0.17
C GLY A 153 -2.16 -31.29 1.01
N VAL A 154 -2.37 -31.40 2.33
CA VAL A 154 -1.51 -32.19 3.24
C VAL A 154 -2.10 -33.57 3.58
N ASN A 155 -3.31 -33.88 3.12
CA ASN A 155 -3.99 -35.16 3.34
C ASN A 155 -4.18 -35.98 2.04
N SER A 156 -3.18 -36.04 1.17
CA SER A 156 -3.18 -36.94 -0.01
C SER A 156 -1.80 -37.53 -0.26
#